data_AF-A0A967SXJ4-F1
#
_entry.id   AF-A0A967SXJ4-F1
#
_cell.length_a   1.000
_cell.length_b   1.000
_cell.length_c   1.000
_cell.angle_alpha   90.00
_cell.angle_beta   90.00
_cell.angle_gamma   90.00
#
_symmetry.space_group_name_H-M   'P 1'
#
loop_
_entity.id
_entity.type
_entity.pdbx_description
1 polymer ?
#
loop_
_entity_poly.entity_id
_entity_poly.type
_entity_poly.pdbx_seq_one_letter_code
_entity_poly.pdbx_strand_id
1 'polypeptide(L)'
;CAAELVHQGYKVQVHEALPYPGGCVSTFYRQGYRFDTGATLPAGFGPGGVMDWVADRWGIVWDHQPAKIAMTVHISDHDPIHRYTDANAWKI
;
A
#
# COMPACT_ATOMS: atom_id res chain seq x y z
N CYS A 1 -0.97 7.12 14.49
CA CYS A 1 -0.87 7.45 15.92
C CYS A 1 0.21 8.49 16.22
N ALA A 2 1.50 8.19 16.02
CA ALA A 2 2.59 9.15 16.35
C ALA A 2 2.50 10.47 15.56
N ALA A 3 2.33 10.41 14.24
CA ALA A 3 2.18 11.60 13.39
C ALA A 3 1.01 12.50 13.84
N GLU A 4 -0.13 11.88 14.18
CA GLU A 4 -1.32 12.58 14.67
C GLU A 4 -1.08 13.27 16.02
N LEU A 5 -0.40 12.60 16.96
CA LEU A 5 -0.03 13.19 18.25
C LEU A 5 0.92 14.38 18.09
N VAL A 6 1.89 14.29 17.20
CA VAL A 6 2.77 15.43 16.88
C VAL A 6 1.97 16.59 16.30
N HIS A 7 1.05 16.30 15.38
CA HIS A 7 0.18 17.31 14.79
C HIS A 7 -0.71 18.02 15.83
N GLN A 8 -1.09 17.32 16.90
CA GLN A 8 -1.84 17.88 18.03
C GLN A 8 -0.95 18.63 19.05
N GLY A 9 0.35 18.79 18.79
CA GLY A 9 1.27 19.55 19.63
C GLY A 9 1.91 18.76 20.78
N TYR A 10 1.73 17.43 20.83
CA TYR A 10 2.40 16.60 21.82
C TYR A 10 3.87 16.37 21.45
N LYS A 11 4.73 16.30 22.48
CA LYS A 11 6.11 15.83 22.32
C LYS A 11 6.10 14.29 22.24
N VAL A 12 6.55 13.74 21.11
CA VAL A 12 6.50 12.30 20.82
C VAL A 12 7.91 11.78 20.54
N GLN A 13 8.22 10.57 21.03
CA GLN A 13 9.40 9.80 20.66
C GLN A 13 8.96 8.43 20.14
N VAL A 14 9.56 7.98 19.04
CA VAL A 14 9.31 6.65 18.44
C VAL A 14 10.60 5.85 18.56
N HIS A 15 10.50 4.61 19.07
CA HIS A 15 11.63 3.68 19.16
C HIS A 15 11.40 2.53 18.17
N GLU A 16 12.32 2.39 17.22
CA GLU A 16 12.31 1.35 16.18
C GLU A 16 13.59 0.53 16.32
N ALA A 17 13.47 -0.79 16.20
CA ALA A 17 14.59 -1.71 16.30
C ALA A 17 15.34 -1.84 14.97
N LEU A 18 14.65 -1.65 13.85
CA LEU A 18 15.24 -1.63 12.51
C LEU A 18 15.91 -0.28 12.20
N PRO A 19 16.92 -0.25 11.31
CA PRO A 19 17.56 1.01 10.89
C PRO A 19 16.68 1.87 9.98
N TYR A 20 15.44 1.45 9.72
CA TYR A 20 14.46 2.13 8.90
C TYR A 20 13.04 1.91 9.47
N PRO A 21 12.11 2.86 9.27
CA PRO A 21 10.73 2.70 9.70
C PRO A 21 9.95 1.77 8.76
N GLY A 22 8.74 1.38 9.19
CA GLY A 22 7.74 0.71 8.35
C GLY A 22 7.43 -0.74 8.75
N GLY A 23 8.24 -1.37 9.59
CA GLY A 23 7.98 -2.71 10.11
C GLY A 23 7.71 -3.73 8.99
N CYS A 24 6.55 -4.40 9.04
CA CYS A 24 6.13 -5.38 8.05
C CYS A 24 5.61 -4.79 6.72
N VAL A 25 5.69 -3.47 6.53
CA VAL A 25 5.39 -2.75 5.29
C VAL A 25 6.57 -1.83 4.92
N SER A 26 7.78 -2.20 5.35
CA SER A 26 8.99 -1.44 5.09
C SER A 26 9.60 -1.79 3.74
N THR A 27 10.40 -0.87 3.22
CA THR A 27 11.20 -1.06 2.01
C THR A 27 12.68 -1.07 2.40
N PHE A 28 13.44 -2.09 1.98
CA PHE A 28 14.88 -2.17 2.23
C PHE A 28 15.69 -2.33 0.95
N TYR A 29 16.96 -1.93 1.00
CA TYR A 29 17.89 -2.05 -0.11
C TYR A 29 18.88 -3.19 0.12
N ARG A 30 19.14 -3.98 -0.92
CA ARG A 30 20.15 -5.04 -0.90
C ARG A 30 20.72 -5.26 -2.29
N GLN A 31 22.05 -5.17 -2.40
CA GLN A 31 22.80 -5.44 -3.65
C GLN A 31 22.32 -4.64 -4.87
N GLY A 32 21.98 -3.37 -4.70
CA GLY A 32 21.50 -2.51 -5.79
C GLY A 32 20.02 -2.65 -6.12
N TYR A 33 19.29 -3.51 -5.41
CA TYR A 33 17.86 -3.70 -5.56
C TYR A 33 17.10 -3.20 -4.33
N ARG A 34 15.83 -2.85 -4.55
CA ARG A 34 14.90 -2.42 -3.51
C ARG A 34 13.79 -3.45 -3.38
N PHE A 35 13.49 -3.84 -2.15
CA PHE A 35 12.51 -4.88 -1.83
C PHE A 35 11.52 -4.36 -0.80
N ASP A 36 10.24 -4.64 -1.04
CA ASP A 36 9.18 -4.39 -0.07
C ASP A 36 8.99 -5.62 0.82
N THR A 37 8.82 -5.38 2.12
CA THR A 37 8.48 -6.41 3.12
C THR A 37 6.98 -6.43 3.33
N GLY A 38 6.39 -7.62 3.39
CA GLY A 38 4.95 -7.82 3.62
C GLY A 38 4.07 -7.29 2.49
N ALA A 39 3.51 -6.09 2.64
CA ALA A 39 2.57 -5.54 1.66
C ALA A 39 3.31 -5.06 0.40
N THR A 40 3.27 -5.87 -0.66
CA THR A 40 3.92 -5.58 -1.95
C THR A 40 3.01 -4.90 -2.97
N LEU A 41 1.69 -4.98 -2.80
CA LEU A 41 0.70 -4.31 -3.64
C LEU A 41 -0.28 -3.54 -2.74
N PRO A 42 -0.12 -2.22 -2.58
CA PRO A 42 -1.03 -1.42 -1.78
C PRO A 42 -2.39 -1.28 -2.47
N ALA A 43 -3.45 -1.20 -1.67
CA ALA A 43 -4.83 -1.04 -2.13
C ALA A 43 -5.53 0.08 -1.36
N GLY A 44 -6.77 0.42 -1.77
CA GLY A 44 -7.57 1.43 -1.07
C GLY A 44 -7.25 2.87 -1.46
N PHE A 45 -6.75 3.08 -2.68
CA PHE A 45 -6.54 4.41 -3.28
C PHE A 45 -7.82 5.01 -3.90
N GLY A 46 -8.88 4.21 -4.07
CA GLY A 46 -10.15 4.72 -4.57
C GLY A 46 -10.92 5.52 -3.53
N PRO A 47 -11.94 6.30 -3.93
CA PRO A 47 -12.71 7.16 -3.04
C PRO A 47 -13.22 6.43 -1.80
N GLY A 48 -12.97 7.00 -0.62
CA GLY A 48 -13.36 6.42 0.67
C GLY A 48 -12.47 5.27 1.14
N GLY A 49 -11.38 4.96 0.43
CA GLY A 49 -10.39 3.98 0.85
C GLY A 49 -9.40 4.53 1.88
N VAL A 50 -8.65 3.64 2.53
CA VAL A 50 -7.71 4.04 3.59
C VAL A 50 -6.59 4.95 3.07
N MET A 51 -6.08 4.70 1.86
CA MET A 51 -5.01 5.52 1.28
C MET A 51 -5.52 6.88 0.79
N ASP A 52 -6.79 6.94 0.38
CA ASP A 52 -7.51 8.17 0.06
C ASP A 52 -7.66 9.05 1.32
N TRP A 53 -8.13 8.48 2.43
CA TRP A 53 -8.21 9.20 3.71
C TRP A 53 -6.87 9.69 4.24
N VAL A 54 -5.82 8.89 4.09
CA VAL A 54 -4.45 9.27 4.51
C VAL A 54 -3.93 10.41 3.63
N ALA A 55 -4.18 10.38 2.31
CA ALA A 55 -3.84 11.47 1.41
C ALA A 55 -4.50 12.78 1.83
N ASP A 56 -5.82 12.76 2.06
CA ASP A 56 -6.58 13.93 2.47
C ASP A 56 -6.10 14.49 3.81
N ARG A 57 -5.89 13.61 4.80
CA ARG A 57 -5.48 14.03 6.16
C ARG A 57 -4.11 14.71 6.17
N TRP A 58 -3.18 14.23 5.35
CA TRP A 58 -1.77 14.63 5.41
C TRP A 58 -1.29 15.39 4.18
N GLY A 59 -2.19 15.71 3.24
CA GLY A 59 -1.86 16.41 1.99
C GLY A 59 -0.91 15.64 1.10
N ILE A 60 -1.00 14.30 1.08
CA ILE A 60 -0.09 13.44 0.31
C ILE A 60 -0.63 13.25 -1.10
N VAL A 61 0.21 13.49 -2.11
CA VAL A 61 -0.05 13.09 -3.49
C VAL A 61 0.71 11.79 -3.76
N TRP A 62 -0.02 10.71 -4.00
CA TRP A 62 0.57 9.40 -4.27
C TRP A 62 1.05 9.29 -5.72
N ASP A 63 2.36 9.10 -5.91
CA ASP A 63 2.91 8.64 -7.19
C ASP A 63 2.71 7.11 -7.29
N HIS A 64 1.54 6.71 -7.76
CA HIS A 64 1.15 5.30 -7.86
C HIS A 64 0.61 4.98 -9.25
N GLN A 65 0.79 3.73 -9.65
CA GLN A 65 0.25 3.21 -10.90
C GLN A 65 -0.77 2.11 -10.58
N PRO A 66 -2.03 2.24 -11.03
CA PRO A 66 -3.01 1.20 -10.79
C PRO A 66 -2.63 -0.06 -11.57
N ALA A 67 -2.59 -1.20 -10.88
CA ALA A 67 -2.46 -2.49 -11.53
C ALA A 67 -3.71 -2.75 -12.40
N LYS A 68 -3.56 -3.27 -13.62
CA LYS A 68 -4.71 -3.66 -14.46
C LYS A 68 -5.50 -4.82 -13.83
N ILE A 69 -4.77 -5.82 -13.34
CA ILE A 69 -5.31 -7.01 -12.66
C ILE A 69 -4.96 -6.86 -11.18
N ALA A 70 -5.98 -6.71 -10.33
CA ALA A 70 -5.82 -6.58 -8.89
C ALA A 70 -5.41 -7.91 -8.24
N MET A 71 -5.88 -9.04 -8.79
CA MET A 71 -5.56 -10.37 -8.30
C MET A 71 -5.73 -11.40 -9.42
N THR A 72 -4.81 -12.36 -9.48
CA THR A 72 -4.97 -13.57 -10.31
C THR A 72 -5.03 -14.78 -9.39
N VAL A 73 -6.05 -15.62 -9.59
CA VAL A 73 -6.21 -16.88 -8.86
C VAL A 73 -5.80 -18.01 -9.80
N HIS A 74 -4.79 -18.78 -9.39
CA HIS A 74 -4.34 -19.97 -10.09
C HIS A 74 -4.95 -21.20 -9.41
N ILE A 75 -5.71 -22.00 -10.17
CA ILE A 75 -6.28 -23.27 -9.73
C ILE A 75 -5.74 -24.32 -10.70
N SER A 76 -5.25 -25.46 -10.17
CA SER A 76 -4.74 -26.55 -11.01
C SER A 76 -5.76 -26.96 -12.06
N ASP A 77 -5.29 -27.21 -13.29
CA ASP A 77 -6.10 -27.65 -14.44
C ASP A 77 -7.20 -26.66 -14.88
N HIS A 78 -7.13 -25.40 -14.45
CA HIS A 78 -8.00 -24.32 -14.91
C HIS A 78 -7.18 -23.14 -15.42
N ASP A 79 -7.75 -22.40 -16.38
CA ASP A 79 -7.20 -21.11 -16.79
C ASP A 79 -7.19 -20.13 -15.60
N PRO A 80 -6.18 -19.24 -15.50
CA PRO A 80 -6.11 -18.26 -14.42
C PRO A 80 -7.36 -17.36 -14.38
N ILE A 81 -7.92 -17.20 -13.18
CA ILE A 81 -9.07 -16.31 -12.98
C ILE A 81 -8.54 -14.93 -12.62
N HIS A 82 -8.84 -13.93 -13.45
CA HIS A 82 -8.43 -12.55 -13.23
C HIS A 82 -9.53 -11.72 -12.55
N ARG A 83 -9.18 -11.10 -11.43
CA ARG A 83 -9.93 -9.99 -10.86
C ARG A 83 -9.32 -8.68 -11.33
N TYR A 84 -10.03 -7.97 -12.19
CA TYR A 84 -9.62 -6.66 -12.67
C TYR A 84 -9.80 -5.57 -11.62
N THR A 85 -8.96 -4.53 -11.68
CA THR A 85 -9.08 -3.35 -10.82
C THR A 85 -10.32 -2.53 -11.17
N ASP A 86 -10.65 -2.45 -12.46
CA ASP A 86 -11.92 -1.86 -12.91
C ASP A 86 -13.07 -2.85 -12.65
N ALA A 87 -13.99 -2.42 -11.79
CA ALA A 87 -15.17 -3.19 -11.42
C ALA A 87 -16.18 -3.36 -12.56
N ASN A 88 -16.04 -2.64 -13.68
CA ASN A 88 -16.88 -2.78 -14.86
C ASN A 88 -16.23 -3.60 -15.98
N ALA A 89 -14.96 -4.00 -15.85
CA ALA A 89 -14.23 -4.74 -16.89
C ALA A 89 -14.77 -6.15 -17.18
N TRP A 90 -15.75 -6.63 -16.40
CA TRP A 90 -16.46 -7.89 -16.64
C TRP A 90 -17.74 -7.73 -17.47
N LYS A 91 -18.25 -6.51 -17.64
CA LYS A 91 -19.47 -6.24 -18.40
C LYS A 91 -19.12 -6.22 -19.89
N ILE A 92 -19.55 -7.25 -20.60
CA ILE A 92 -19.50 -7.36 -22.07
C ILE A 92 -20.66 -6.57 -22.66
#